data_AF-A0A7J9DDR0-F1
#
_entry.id   AF-A0A7J9DDR0-F1
#
_cell.length_a   1.000
_cell.length_b   1.000
_cell.length_c   1.000
_cell.angle_alpha   90.00
_cell.angle_beta   90.00
_cell.angle_gamma   90.00
#
_symmetry.space_group_name_H-M   'P 1'
#
loop_
_entity.id
_entity.type
_entity.pdbx_description
1 polymer ?
#
loop_
_entity_poly.entity_id
_entity_poly.type
_entity_poly.pdbx_seq_one_letter_code
_entity_poly.pdbx_strand_id
1 'polypeptide(L)'
;MDNELPSLPPSTDIQIVTYAKLLSEGRGNPQPFSPPNPNDVATICYTSGTTGTPKGVVLTHGNLIANAAGCSIATKFYPSDIYISYLPLAHIYERGYQVLLAYFGVAVGFYQGDNMELMNDLVALRPTIFCSVPRLYNRIYAGILSAVKSSGPLKERLFNAAYNSKRQAIMNGNNPSPLWDKLVFNKIKAKLGGRVRFFSSGASPLSPDILDFLKICFGGRVLEGYGMTESSCVISMMDEGDNLSGHVGSPNPACEIKLVDVPEMNYTSDDEPHPRGEICVRGPIIFQGYYKDEVHTKEVLDEDGWLHTGDIGLWLPGGRLKIIDRKKNIFKMAQGEYISPEKIENIYAKCRFISQCFIYGDSLNSSLVAIVSVDQDVLKTWAATEGIKYKDLEQLCNDRTARAAVQSDMDAIGREAQAMLLD
;
A
#
# COMPACT_ATOMS: atom_id res chain seq x y z
N MET A 1 -29.78 7.61 23.04
CA MET A 1 -28.68 6.69 23.39
C MET A 1 -27.77 7.25 24.49
N ASP A 2 -27.92 8.52 24.95
CA ASP A 2 -26.99 9.15 25.91
C ASP A 2 -27.21 8.84 27.40
N ASN A 3 -28.14 7.95 27.78
CA ASN A 3 -28.52 7.79 29.20
C ASN A 3 -28.03 6.51 29.88
N GLU A 4 -27.34 5.61 29.18
CA GLU A 4 -26.76 4.40 29.80
C GLU A 4 -25.24 4.47 29.72
N LEU A 5 -24.62 5.06 30.74
CA LEU A 5 -23.18 4.96 30.93
C LEU A 5 -22.86 3.53 31.43
N PRO A 6 -21.90 2.83 30.82
CA PRO A 6 -21.52 1.51 31.30
C PRO A 6 -20.95 1.59 32.72
N SER A 7 -21.23 0.60 33.57
CA SER A 7 -20.64 0.52 34.90
C SER A 7 -19.17 0.12 34.78
N LEU A 8 -18.26 0.94 35.33
CA LEU A 8 -16.84 0.58 35.43
C LEU A 8 -16.59 -0.38 36.60
N PRO A 9 -15.54 -1.22 36.52
CA PRO A 9 -15.04 -1.96 37.67
C PRO A 9 -14.69 -1.01 38.82
N PRO A 10 -14.86 -1.42 40.10
CA PRO A 10 -14.57 -0.58 41.26
C PRO A 10 -13.10 -0.12 41.39
N SER A 11 -12.20 -0.67 40.57
CA SER A 11 -10.74 -0.53 40.68
C SER A 11 -10.13 0.53 39.75
N THR A 12 -10.93 1.31 39.04
CA THR A 12 -10.42 2.33 38.11
C THR A 12 -10.78 3.74 38.57
N ASP A 13 -9.78 4.61 38.74
CA ASP A 13 -9.91 6.07 38.94
C ASP A 13 -10.39 6.79 37.66
N ILE A 14 -11.29 6.18 36.89
CA ILE A 14 -11.75 6.66 35.60
C ILE A 14 -13.19 7.15 35.76
N GLN A 15 -13.44 8.40 35.35
CA GLN A 15 -14.77 8.97 35.27
C GLN A 15 -15.29 8.85 33.84
N ILE A 16 -16.43 8.16 33.65
CA ILE A 16 -17.12 8.18 32.35
C ILE A 16 -18.02 9.41 32.29
N VAL A 17 -17.89 10.19 31.23
CA VAL A 17 -18.77 11.30 30.90
C VAL A 17 -19.41 11.04 29.54
N THR A 18 -20.70 11.36 29.41
CA THR A 18 -21.38 11.36 28.10
C THR A 18 -20.77 12.43 27.20
N TYR A 19 -20.80 12.24 25.89
CA TYR A 19 -20.36 13.25 24.92
C TYR A 19 -21.15 14.56 25.07
N ALA A 20 -22.46 14.49 25.32
CA ALA A 20 -23.29 15.67 25.56
C ALA A 20 -22.85 16.48 26.79
N LYS A 21 -22.55 15.81 27.92
CA LYS A 21 -21.99 16.44 29.12
C LYS A 21 -20.65 17.11 28.82
N LEU A 22 -19.74 16.42 28.13
CA LEU A 22 -18.43 16.98 27.75
C LEU A 22 -18.59 18.26 26.91
N LEU A 23 -19.50 18.26 25.92
CA LEU A 23 -19.81 19.44 25.12
C LEU A 23 -20.40 20.59 25.96
N SER A 24 -21.29 20.27 26.90
CA SER A 24 -21.87 21.26 27.81
C SER A 24 -20.82 21.90 28.72
N GLU A 25 -19.93 21.10 29.29
CA GLU A 25 -18.82 21.57 30.14
C GLU A 25 -17.87 22.46 29.35
N GLY A 26 -17.50 22.05 28.13
CA GLY A 26 -16.66 22.87 27.24
C GLY A 26 -17.30 24.20 26.85
N ARG A 27 -18.62 24.24 26.60
CA ARG A 27 -19.36 25.49 26.34
C ARG A 27 -19.45 26.40 27.57
N GLY A 28 -19.56 25.81 28.76
CA GLY A 28 -19.64 26.53 30.02
C GLY A 28 -18.29 27.06 30.52
N ASN A 29 -17.18 26.54 30.00
CA ASN A 29 -15.83 26.90 30.42
C ASN A 29 -14.88 27.08 29.23
N PRO A 30 -15.09 28.09 28.37
CA PRO A 30 -14.26 28.31 27.20
C PRO A 30 -12.82 28.62 27.63
N GLN A 31 -11.89 27.80 27.16
CA GLN A 31 -10.46 28.02 27.37
C GLN A 31 -9.88 28.88 26.24
N PRO A 32 -8.86 29.71 26.51
CA PRO A 32 -8.13 30.37 25.44
C PRO A 32 -7.48 29.33 24.52
N PHE A 33 -7.43 29.64 23.22
CA PHE A 33 -6.75 28.78 22.26
C PHE A 33 -5.26 28.70 22.60
N SER A 34 -4.77 27.49 22.86
CA SER A 34 -3.37 27.19 23.13
C SER A 34 -2.83 26.34 21.99
N PRO A 35 -2.16 26.93 20.98
CA PRO A 35 -1.60 26.16 19.88
C PRO A 35 -0.47 25.24 20.36
N PRO A 36 -0.30 24.05 19.77
CA PRO A 36 0.80 23.16 20.10
C PRO A 36 2.13 23.69 19.57
N ASN A 37 3.22 23.33 20.24
CA ASN A 37 4.59 23.52 19.76
C ASN A 37 4.99 22.38 18.81
N PRO A 38 5.96 22.59 17.89
CA PRO A 38 6.44 21.54 17.01
C PRO A 38 6.95 20.28 17.73
N ASN A 39 7.50 20.41 18.92
CA ASN A 39 8.04 19.28 19.69
C ASN A 39 6.99 18.58 20.55
N ASP A 40 5.77 19.11 20.63
CA ASP A 40 4.69 18.48 21.38
C ASP A 40 4.27 17.18 20.67
N VAL A 41 4.01 16.14 21.45
CA VAL A 41 3.52 14.85 20.94
C VAL A 41 2.13 15.07 20.32
N ALA A 42 2.03 14.82 19.01
CA ALA A 42 0.76 14.87 18.30
C ALA A 42 0.01 13.54 18.39
N THR A 43 0.74 12.42 18.33
CA THR A 43 0.13 11.09 18.33
C THR A 43 1.12 10.00 18.73
N ILE A 44 0.59 8.89 19.24
CA ILE A 44 1.32 7.63 19.38
C ILE A 44 0.66 6.61 18.46
N CYS A 45 1.40 6.14 17.45
CA CYS A 45 0.91 5.17 16.47
C CYS A 45 1.47 3.79 16.79
N TYR A 46 0.62 2.82 17.09
CA TYR A 46 1.08 1.46 17.39
C TYR A 46 1.36 0.68 16.11
N THR A 47 2.53 0.04 16.06
CA THR A 47 2.96 -0.85 14.97
C THR A 47 3.37 -2.21 15.52
N SER A 48 2.93 -3.28 14.87
CA SER A 48 3.37 -4.64 15.15
C SER A 48 4.59 -4.95 14.29
N GLY A 49 5.78 -4.80 14.85
CA GLY A 49 7.00 -5.32 14.23
C GLY A 49 7.04 -6.85 14.22
N THR A 50 8.15 -7.43 13.75
CA THR A 50 8.35 -8.89 13.65
C THR A 50 8.27 -9.63 14.99
N THR A 51 8.33 -8.92 16.12
CA THR A 51 8.26 -9.48 17.47
C THR A 51 6.82 -9.70 17.99
N GLY A 52 5.78 -9.30 17.24
CA GLY A 52 4.37 -9.53 17.58
C GLY A 52 3.80 -8.65 18.71
N THR A 53 4.65 -8.01 19.52
CA THR A 53 4.22 -7.03 20.53
C THR A 53 4.15 -5.63 19.91
N PRO A 54 2.98 -4.96 19.93
CA PRO A 54 2.85 -3.62 19.36
C PRO A 54 3.73 -2.58 20.07
N LYS A 55 4.50 -1.81 19.30
CA LYS A 55 5.32 -0.70 19.80
C LYS A 55 4.66 0.63 19.45
N GLY A 56 4.59 1.56 20.41
CA GLY A 56 3.97 2.87 20.19
C GLY A 56 4.97 3.87 19.63
N VAL A 57 4.90 4.20 18.35
CA VAL A 57 5.76 5.21 17.70
C VAL A 57 5.29 6.61 18.13
N VAL A 58 6.17 7.36 18.82
CA VAL A 58 5.87 8.72 19.30
C VAL A 58 6.17 9.73 18.20
N LEU A 59 5.12 10.39 17.70
CA LEU A 59 5.21 11.38 16.63
C LEU A 59 4.80 12.77 17.13
N THR A 60 5.62 13.76 16.80
CA THR A 60 5.37 15.16 17.15
C THR A 60 4.60 15.90 16.05
N HIS A 61 4.09 17.09 16.38
CA HIS A 61 3.53 18.01 15.39
C HIS A 61 4.56 18.35 14.31
N GLY A 62 5.80 18.62 14.70
CA GLY A 62 6.91 18.94 13.80
C GLY A 62 7.20 17.81 12.82
N ASN A 63 7.17 16.55 13.27
CA ASN A 63 7.41 15.42 12.37
C ASN A 63 6.33 15.33 11.27
N LEU A 64 5.05 15.42 11.65
CA LEU A 64 3.94 15.32 10.71
C LEU A 64 3.90 16.50 9.73
N ILE A 65 4.15 17.72 10.22
CA ILE A 65 4.17 18.92 9.37
C ILE A 65 5.38 18.92 8.44
N ALA A 66 6.56 18.48 8.89
CA ALA A 66 7.72 18.34 8.02
C ALA A 66 7.46 17.32 6.90
N ASN A 67 6.87 16.17 7.22
CA ASN A 67 6.51 15.16 6.23
C ASN A 67 5.52 15.70 5.19
N ALA A 68 4.44 16.33 5.65
CA ALA A 68 3.43 16.96 4.80
C ALA A 68 4.01 18.07 3.92
N ALA A 69 4.88 18.93 4.47
CA ALA A 69 5.55 19.98 3.73
C ALA A 69 6.41 19.41 2.58
N GLY A 70 7.16 18.34 2.84
CA GLY A 70 7.94 17.69 1.79
C GLY A 70 7.08 17.03 0.71
N CYS A 71 6.00 16.33 1.09
CA CYS A 71 5.04 15.78 0.12
C CYS A 71 4.37 16.86 -0.75
N SER A 72 4.12 18.04 -0.17
CA SER A 72 3.48 19.16 -0.87
C SER A 72 4.29 19.74 -2.03
N ILE A 73 5.62 19.51 -2.03
CA ILE A 73 6.51 19.92 -3.11
C ILE A 73 6.35 18.98 -4.31
N ALA A 74 6.25 17.67 -4.05
CA ALA A 74 6.17 16.64 -5.09
C ALA A 74 4.76 16.49 -5.69
N THR A 75 3.70 16.84 -4.97
CA THR A 75 2.31 16.66 -5.43
C THR A 75 1.42 17.86 -5.08
N LYS A 76 0.66 18.30 -6.08
CA LYS A 76 -0.32 19.39 -5.92
C LYS A 76 -1.70 18.88 -5.48
N PHE A 77 -2.21 19.49 -4.42
CA PHE A 77 -3.58 19.32 -3.92
C PHE A 77 -4.34 20.65 -4.00
N TYR A 78 -5.66 20.58 -4.15
CA TYR A 78 -6.52 21.74 -4.36
C TYR A 78 -7.70 21.71 -3.39
N PRO A 79 -8.21 22.88 -2.94
CA PRO A 79 -9.42 22.94 -2.11
C PRO A 79 -10.68 22.34 -2.77
N SER A 80 -10.68 22.19 -4.09
CA SER A 80 -11.76 21.52 -4.84
C SER A 80 -11.68 19.99 -4.80
N ASP A 81 -10.62 19.43 -4.23
CA ASP A 81 -10.47 17.99 -4.12
C ASP A 81 -11.39 17.38 -3.08
N ILE A 82 -11.73 16.11 -3.34
CA ILE A 82 -12.49 15.27 -2.43
C ILE A 82 -11.72 13.97 -2.24
N TYR A 83 -11.37 13.69 -1.00
CA TYR A 83 -10.69 12.47 -0.58
C TYR A 83 -11.68 11.52 0.09
N ILE A 84 -11.53 10.22 -0.17
CA ILE A 84 -12.26 9.17 0.55
C ILE A 84 -11.38 8.58 1.65
N SER A 85 -11.79 8.77 2.90
CA SER A 85 -11.16 8.17 4.07
C SER A 85 -11.81 6.82 4.36
N TYR A 86 -11.08 5.75 4.05
CA TYR A 86 -11.49 4.37 4.36
C TYR A 86 -10.35 3.53 4.95
N LEU A 87 -9.09 3.99 4.86
CA LEU A 87 -8.00 3.35 5.56
C LEU A 87 -8.12 3.69 7.06
N PRO A 88 -7.68 2.81 7.97
CA PRO A 88 -7.80 3.06 9.39
C PRO A 88 -6.98 4.28 9.83
N LEU A 89 -7.58 5.21 10.60
CA LEU A 89 -6.85 6.33 11.24
C LEU A 89 -5.76 5.89 12.21
N ALA A 90 -5.80 4.63 12.67
CA ALA A 90 -4.72 4.02 13.45
C ALA A 90 -3.42 3.85 12.64
N HIS A 91 -3.51 3.79 11.31
CA HIS A 91 -2.36 3.63 10.42
C HIS A 91 -1.79 5.00 10.00
N ILE A 92 -0.46 5.13 9.97
CA ILE A 92 0.21 6.41 9.66
C ILE A 92 -0.14 6.93 8.26
N TYR A 93 -0.39 6.03 7.30
CA TYR A 93 -0.72 6.40 5.93
C TYR A 93 -1.99 7.27 5.85
N GLU A 94 -3.09 6.83 6.47
CA GLU A 94 -4.33 7.63 6.52
C GLU A 94 -4.07 8.93 7.30
N ARG A 95 -3.41 8.84 8.46
CA ARG A 95 -3.19 9.99 9.34
C ARG A 95 -2.32 11.07 8.70
N GLY A 96 -1.25 10.70 8.02
CA GLY A 96 -0.37 11.62 7.29
C GLY A 96 -1.12 12.33 6.17
N TYR A 97 -1.97 11.60 5.44
CA TYR A 97 -2.84 12.20 4.42
C TYR A 97 -3.90 13.13 5.03
N GLN A 98 -4.50 12.81 6.18
CA GLN A 98 -5.42 13.73 6.86
C GLN A 98 -4.74 15.07 7.18
N VAL A 99 -3.51 15.04 7.71
CA VAL A 99 -2.73 16.25 8.00
C VAL A 99 -2.43 17.04 6.72
N LEU A 100 -1.91 16.36 5.69
CA LEU A 100 -1.57 16.96 4.40
C LEU A 100 -2.78 17.58 3.71
N LEU A 101 -3.90 16.85 3.64
CA LEU A 101 -5.09 17.27 2.91
C LEU A 101 -5.86 18.37 3.64
N ALA A 102 -5.86 18.37 4.98
CA ALA A 102 -6.42 19.46 5.77
C ALA A 102 -5.70 20.79 5.50
N TYR A 103 -4.36 20.77 5.36
CA TYR A 103 -3.58 21.96 5.00
C TYR A 103 -4.02 22.59 3.68
N PHE A 104 -4.42 21.77 2.71
CA PHE A 104 -4.90 22.21 1.39
C PHE A 104 -6.41 22.49 1.32
N GLY A 105 -7.14 22.37 2.43
CA GLY A 105 -8.59 22.58 2.45
C GLY A 105 -9.39 21.55 1.65
N VAL A 106 -8.86 20.33 1.50
CA VAL A 106 -9.52 19.23 0.79
C VAL A 106 -10.70 18.70 1.61
N ALA A 107 -11.81 18.42 0.93
CA ALA A 107 -12.96 17.79 1.58
C ALA A 107 -12.70 16.29 1.79
N VAL A 108 -13.05 15.77 2.98
CA VAL A 108 -12.88 14.35 3.31
C VAL A 108 -14.25 13.70 3.50
N GLY A 109 -14.55 12.67 2.70
CA GLY A 109 -15.71 11.80 2.89
C GLY A 109 -15.30 10.52 3.59
N PHE A 110 -15.93 10.23 4.73
CA PHE A 110 -15.72 8.97 5.45
C PHE A 110 -16.62 7.88 4.88
N TYR A 111 -16.04 6.71 4.62
CA TYR A 111 -16.81 5.54 4.19
C TYR A 111 -17.74 5.04 5.30
N GLN A 112 -18.72 4.20 4.96
CA GLN A 112 -19.77 3.80 5.90
C GLN A 112 -19.32 2.77 6.97
N GLY A 113 -18.05 2.36 6.98
CA GLY A 113 -17.51 1.37 7.92
C GLY A 113 -17.44 -0.06 7.37
N ASP A 114 -18.09 -0.34 6.23
CA ASP A 114 -18.08 -1.66 5.58
C ASP A 114 -17.24 -1.66 4.29
N ASN A 115 -16.16 -2.44 4.28
CA ASN A 115 -15.27 -2.59 3.13
C ASN A 115 -15.94 -3.28 1.93
N MET A 116 -17.03 -4.02 2.14
CA MET A 116 -17.79 -4.65 1.06
C MET A 116 -18.58 -3.62 0.26
N GLU A 117 -18.99 -2.53 0.91
CA GLU A 117 -19.75 -1.44 0.32
C GLU A 117 -18.90 -0.28 -0.21
N LEU A 118 -17.57 -0.34 -0.03
CA LEU A 118 -16.64 0.73 -0.41
C LEU A 118 -16.79 1.20 -1.87
N MET A 119 -17.09 0.28 -2.80
CA MET A 119 -17.32 0.64 -4.21
C MET A 119 -18.57 1.48 -4.40
N ASN A 120 -19.62 1.27 -3.59
CA ASN A 120 -20.83 2.08 -3.60
C ASN A 120 -20.55 3.46 -3.00
N ASP A 121 -19.77 3.52 -1.92
CA ASP A 121 -19.32 4.79 -1.31
C ASP A 121 -18.51 5.64 -2.31
N LEU A 122 -17.60 5.02 -3.07
CA LEU A 122 -16.82 5.69 -4.11
C LEU A 122 -17.71 6.29 -5.21
N VAL A 123 -18.74 5.55 -5.63
CA VAL A 123 -19.70 6.02 -6.65
C VAL A 123 -20.55 7.17 -6.12
N ALA A 124 -20.98 7.10 -4.86
CA ALA A 124 -21.79 8.15 -4.22
C ALA A 124 -20.97 9.44 -3.99
N LEU A 125 -19.77 9.31 -3.41
CA LEU A 125 -18.91 10.44 -3.05
C LEU A 125 -18.25 11.09 -4.28
N ARG A 126 -17.95 10.29 -5.30
CA ARG A 126 -17.22 10.70 -6.52
C ARG A 126 -15.90 11.42 -6.20
N PRO A 127 -14.96 10.79 -5.48
CA PRO A 127 -13.73 11.45 -5.03
C PRO A 127 -12.84 11.89 -6.21
N THR A 128 -11.93 12.82 -5.95
CA THR A 128 -10.85 13.21 -6.86
C THR A 128 -9.49 12.62 -6.44
N ILE A 129 -9.35 12.22 -5.17
CA ILE A 129 -8.15 11.61 -4.59
C ILE A 129 -8.53 10.23 -4.06
N PHE A 130 -7.80 9.19 -4.48
CA PHE A 130 -7.99 7.83 -4.01
C PHE A 130 -6.64 7.22 -3.58
N CYS A 131 -6.37 7.25 -2.28
CA CYS A 131 -5.20 6.59 -1.71
C CYS A 131 -5.60 5.21 -1.22
N SER A 132 -4.85 4.19 -1.62
CA SER A 132 -5.22 2.80 -1.37
C SER A 132 -3.96 1.93 -1.25
N VAL A 133 -4.17 0.68 -0.84
CA VAL A 133 -3.14 -0.35 -0.71
C VAL A 133 -3.16 -1.31 -1.89
N PRO A 134 -2.04 -1.99 -2.21
CA PRO A 134 -1.95 -2.92 -3.33
C PRO A 134 -3.05 -3.97 -3.38
N ARG A 135 -3.45 -4.51 -2.22
CA ARG A 135 -4.53 -5.51 -2.16
C ARG A 135 -5.83 -5.03 -2.84
N LEU A 136 -6.26 -3.80 -2.56
CA LEU A 136 -7.49 -3.28 -3.16
C LEU A 136 -7.29 -2.94 -4.64
N TYR A 137 -6.10 -2.45 -5.02
CA TYR A 137 -5.76 -2.26 -6.43
C TYR A 137 -5.76 -3.57 -7.23
N ASN A 138 -5.23 -4.65 -6.67
CA ASN A 138 -5.26 -5.99 -7.27
C ASN A 138 -6.71 -6.47 -7.46
N ARG A 139 -7.58 -6.24 -6.47
CA ARG A 139 -9.02 -6.55 -6.58
C ARG A 139 -9.69 -5.73 -7.68
N ILE A 140 -9.38 -4.43 -7.79
CA ILE A 140 -9.90 -3.57 -8.86
C ILE A 140 -9.42 -4.07 -10.23
N TYR A 141 -8.13 -4.39 -10.36
CA TYR A 141 -7.54 -4.98 -11.57
C TYR A 141 -8.27 -6.26 -11.99
N ALA A 142 -8.39 -7.23 -11.08
CA ALA A 142 -9.06 -8.50 -11.34
C ALA A 142 -10.54 -8.30 -11.71
N GLY A 143 -11.24 -7.40 -10.99
CA GLY A 143 -12.63 -7.06 -11.26
C GLY A 143 -12.83 -6.45 -12.65
N ILE A 144 -11.93 -5.57 -13.10
CA ILE A 144 -11.98 -5.00 -14.45
C ILE A 144 -11.74 -6.08 -15.51
N LEU A 145 -10.70 -6.91 -15.36
CA LEU A 145 -10.43 -7.97 -16.34
C LEU A 145 -11.56 -8.99 -16.43
N SER A 146 -12.14 -9.38 -15.29
CA SER A 146 -13.30 -10.26 -15.25
C SER A 146 -14.49 -9.62 -15.99
N ALA A 147 -14.82 -8.36 -15.70
CA ALA A 147 -15.89 -7.64 -16.37
C ALA A 147 -15.67 -7.50 -17.89
N VAL A 148 -14.42 -7.30 -18.33
CA VAL A 148 -14.06 -7.23 -19.75
C VAL A 148 -14.28 -8.60 -20.42
N LYS A 149 -13.76 -9.68 -19.84
CA LYS A 149 -13.93 -11.05 -20.37
C LYS A 149 -15.41 -11.46 -20.45
N SER A 150 -16.19 -11.18 -19.40
CA SER A 150 -17.62 -11.48 -19.37
C SER A 150 -18.46 -10.61 -20.32
N SER A 151 -17.89 -9.53 -20.88
CA SER A 151 -18.61 -8.63 -21.78
C SER A 151 -18.70 -9.12 -23.23
N GLY A 152 -18.01 -10.22 -23.55
CA GLY A 152 -18.04 -10.91 -24.85
C GLY A 152 -16.88 -10.51 -25.78
N PRO A 153 -16.58 -11.33 -26.81
CA PRO A 153 -15.33 -11.23 -27.57
C PRO A 153 -15.09 -9.89 -28.27
N LEU A 154 -16.17 -9.25 -28.73
CA LEU A 154 -16.08 -7.97 -29.42
C LEU A 154 -15.65 -6.83 -28.48
N LYS A 155 -16.23 -6.78 -27.28
CA LYS A 155 -15.90 -5.76 -26.28
C LYS A 155 -14.52 -6.01 -25.67
N GLU A 156 -14.15 -7.28 -25.49
CA GLU A 156 -12.79 -7.65 -25.08
C GLU A 156 -11.74 -7.20 -26.10
N ARG A 157 -11.95 -7.48 -27.40
CA ARG A 157 -11.06 -6.99 -28.47
C ARG A 157 -10.96 -5.47 -28.49
N LEU A 158 -12.10 -4.78 -28.31
CA LEU A 158 -12.11 -3.31 -28.24
C LEU A 158 -11.33 -2.79 -27.03
N PHE A 159 -11.50 -3.41 -25.85
CA PHE A 159 -10.73 -3.06 -24.65
C PHE A 159 -9.23 -3.26 -24.88
N ASN A 160 -8.82 -4.41 -25.41
CA ASN A 160 -7.42 -4.72 -25.67
C ASN A 160 -6.80 -3.75 -26.69
N ALA A 161 -7.51 -3.41 -27.76
CA ALA A 161 -7.06 -2.41 -28.73
C ALA A 161 -6.90 -1.02 -28.09
N ALA A 162 -7.88 -0.58 -27.29
CA ALA A 162 -7.83 0.70 -26.60
C ALA A 162 -6.69 0.74 -25.57
N TYR A 163 -6.52 -0.34 -24.79
CA TYR A 163 -5.45 -0.50 -23.80
C TYR A 163 -4.07 -0.43 -24.44
N ASN A 164 -3.83 -1.22 -25.48
CA ASN A 164 -2.55 -1.24 -26.17
C ASN A 164 -2.23 0.11 -26.84
N SER A 165 -3.23 0.77 -27.43
CA SER A 165 -3.06 2.10 -28.02
C SER A 165 -2.69 3.15 -26.96
N LYS A 166 -3.36 3.14 -25.80
CA LYS A 166 -3.02 4.05 -24.69
C LYS A 166 -1.64 3.75 -24.11
N ARG A 167 -1.29 2.47 -23.91
CA ARG A 167 0.01 2.04 -23.42
C ARG A 167 1.14 2.57 -24.31
N GLN A 168 1.02 2.36 -25.63
CA GLN A 168 2.01 2.86 -26.60
C GLN A 168 2.12 4.39 -26.58
N ALA A 169 1.00 5.10 -26.46
CA ALA A 169 1.03 6.57 -26.36
C ALA A 169 1.82 7.03 -25.12
N ILE A 170 1.52 6.47 -23.95
CA ILE A 170 2.19 6.81 -22.68
C ILE A 170 3.68 6.47 -22.74
N MET A 171 4.05 5.27 -23.22
CA MET A 171 5.45 4.86 -23.34
C MET A 171 6.25 5.76 -24.28
N ASN A 172 5.60 6.31 -25.32
CA ASN A 172 6.21 7.24 -26.26
C ASN A 172 6.17 8.71 -25.78
N GLY A 173 5.72 8.98 -24.55
CA GLY A 173 5.58 10.34 -24.00
C GLY A 173 4.45 11.16 -24.62
N ASN A 174 3.51 10.52 -25.33
CA ASN A 174 2.38 11.16 -25.98
C ASN A 174 1.10 11.08 -25.14
N ASN A 175 0.22 12.07 -25.31
CA ASN A 175 -1.11 12.02 -24.71
C ASN A 175 -2.00 10.97 -25.40
N PRO A 176 -2.63 10.04 -24.65
CA PRO A 176 -3.56 9.09 -25.24
C PRO A 176 -4.78 9.76 -25.89
N SER A 177 -5.32 9.16 -26.96
CA SER A 177 -6.51 9.67 -27.63
C SER A 177 -7.73 9.73 -26.69
N PRO A 178 -8.41 10.89 -26.55
CA PRO A 178 -9.62 11.03 -25.74
C PRO A 178 -10.78 10.14 -26.20
N LEU A 179 -10.75 9.67 -27.46
CA LEU A 179 -11.75 8.76 -28.00
C LEU A 179 -11.82 7.45 -27.20
N TRP A 180 -10.66 6.94 -26.76
CA TRP A 180 -10.61 5.70 -25.97
C TRP A 180 -11.25 5.87 -24.59
N ASP A 181 -11.10 7.03 -23.97
CA ASP A 181 -11.81 7.34 -22.73
C ASP A 181 -13.32 7.30 -22.92
N LYS A 182 -13.83 7.95 -23.97
CA LYS A 182 -15.26 7.97 -24.27
C LYS A 182 -15.83 6.58 -24.56
N LEU A 183 -15.12 5.76 -25.33
CA LEU A 183 -15.60 4.44 -25.77
C LEU A 183 -15.49 3.36 -24.69
N VAL A 184 -14.38 3.35 -23.94
CA VAL A 184 -14.00 2.25 -23.05
C VAL A 184 -13.83 2.72 -21.61
N PHE A 185 -12.88 3.61 -21.36
CA PHE A 185 -12.37 3.82 -19.99
C PHE A 185 -13.30 4.63 -19.08
N ASN A 186 -14.14 5.53 -19.60
CA ASN A 186 -15.08 6.29 -18.77
C ASN A 186 -16.06 5.38 -18.00
N LYS A 187 -16.41 4.22 -18.57
CA LYS A 187 -17.23 3.21 -17.88
C LYS A 187 -16.49 2.58 -16.69
N ILE A 188 -15.18 2.40 -16.82
CA ILE A 188 -14.29 1.89 -15.78
C ILE A 188 -14.10 2.96 -14.70
N LYS A 189 -13.75 4.19 -15.10
CA LYS A 189 -13.60 5.34 -14.20
C LYS A 189 -14.87 5.59 -13.38
N ALA A 190 -16.06 5.40 -13.97
CA ALA A 190 -17.33 5.57 -13.27
C ALA A 190 -17.50 4.63 -12.06
N LYS A 191 -16.82 3.47 -12.03
CA LYS A 191 -16.81 2.56 -10.87
C LYS A 191 -16.09 3.14 -9.66
N LEU A 192 -15.22 4.13 -9.84
CA LEU A 192 -14.57 4.90 -8.78
C LEU A 192 -15.17 6.32 -8.69
N GLY A 193 -16.41 6.51 -9.18
CA GLY A 193 -17.11 7.80 -9.17
C GLY A 193 -16.71 8.78 -10.28
N GLY A 194 -15.76 8.40 -11.15
CA GLY A 194 -15.50 9.05 -12.44
C GLY A 194 -14.69 10.35 -12.39
N ARG A 195 -14.25 10.80 -11.21
CA ARG A 195 -13.52 12.07 -11.03
C ARG A 195 -12.11 11.92 -10.45
N VAL A 196 -11.68 10.71 -10.14
CA VAL A 196 -10.37 10.48 -9.53
C VAL A 196 -9.27 10.96 -10.49
N ARG A 197 -8.51 11.96 -10.05
CA ARG A 197 -7.36 12.54 -10.77
C ARG A 197 -6.03 12.06 -10.18
N PHE A 198 -6.03 11.65 -8.92
CA PHE A 198 -4.85 11.27 -8.15
C PHE A 198 -5.08 9.98 -7.40
N PHE A 199 -4.15 9.05 -7.58
CA PHE A 199 -4.08 7.74 -6.97
C PHE A 199 -2.74 7.62 -6.26
N SER A 200 -2.77 7.17 -5.01
CA SER A 200 -1.54 6.82 -4.28
C SER A 200 -1.59 5.36 -3.85
N SER A 201 -0.47 4.66 -3.99
CA SER A 201 -0.21 3.34 -3.45
C SER A 201 0.90 3.41 -2.43
N GLY A 202 0.77 2.65 -1.34
CA GLY A 202 1.78 2.56 -0.28
C GLY A 202 1.47 1.42 0.68
N ALA A 203 2.18 1.40 1.82
CA ALA A 203 2.16 0.36 2.86
C ALA A 203 2.73 -1.01 2.45
N SER A 204 2.63 -1.39 1.18
CA SER A 204 3.32 -2.56 0.61
C SER A 204 3.64 -2.32 -0.87
N PRO A 205 4.55 -3.12 -1.47
CA PRO A 205 4.88 -2.99 -2.88
C PRO A 205 3.68 -3.24 -3.81
N LEU A 206 3.54 -2.43 -4.86
CA LEU A 206 2.63 -2.67 -5.97
C LEU A 206 3.41 -3.21 -7.18
N SER A 207 2.90 -4.27 -7.83
CA SER A 207 3.58 -4.79 -9.01
C SER A 207 3.56 -3.76 -10.16
N PRO A 208 4.65 -3.65 -10.96
CA PRO A 208 4.73 -2.71 -12.08
C PRO A 208 3.57 -2.85 -13.07
N ASP A 209 3.18 -4.09 -13.38
CA ASP A 209 2.08 -4.37 -14.32
C ASP A 209 0.74 -3.78 -13.86
N ILE A 210 0.48 -3.84 -12.56
CA ILE A 210 -0.77 -3.31 -11.99
C ILE A 210 -0.71 -1.79 -11.93
N LEU A 211 0.45 -1.21 -11.58
CA LEU A 211 0.65 0.23 -11.61
C LEU A 211 0.44 0.79 -13.03
N ASP A 212 1.06 0.17 -14.05
CA ASP A 212 0.90 0.52 -15.45
C ASP A 212 -0.55 0.36 -15.92
N PHE A 213 -1.20 -0.74 -15.55
CA PHE A 213 -2.60 -0.97 -15.88
C PHE A 213 -3.51 0.13 -15.31
N LEU A 214 -3.30 0.53 -14.05
CA LEU A 214 -4.06 1.60 -13.41
C LEU A 214 -3.82 2.94 -14.11
N LYS A 215 -2.55 3.27 -14.42
CA LYS A 215 -2.19 4.47 -15.21
C LYS A 215 -2.95 4.52 -16.53
N ILE A 216 -2.97 3.41 -17.27
CA ILE A 216 -3.65 3.31 -18.57
C ILE A 216 -5.18 3.43 -18.43
N CYS A 217 -5.78 2.70 -17.49
CA CYS A 217 -7.23 2.61 -17.34
C CYS A 217 -7.84 3.91 -16.80
N PHE A 218 -7.19 4.54 -15.83
CA PHE A 218 -7.76 5.70 -15.17
C PHE A 218 -7.22 7.02 -15.75
N GLY A 219 -6.06 7.02 -16.40
CA GLY A 219 -5.44 8.24 -16.94
C GLY A 219 -5.19 9.32 -15.88
N GLY A 220 -5.26 8.94 -14.61
CA GLY A 220 -4.95 9.77 -13.46
C GLY A 220 -3.49 9.59 -13.04
N ARG A 221 -3.05 10.41 -12.10
CA ARG A 221 -1.70 10.35 -11.52
C ARG A 221 -1.66 9.17 -10.56
N VAL A 222 -1.05 8.05 -10.96
CA VAL A 222 -0.87 6.87 -10.10
C VAL A 222 0.57 6.84 -9.61
N LEU A 223 0.76 7.15 -8.34
CA LEU A 223 2.06 7.24 -7.70
C LEU A 223 2.21 6.17 -6.61
N GLU A 224 3.39 5.60 -6.52
CA GLU A 224 3.78 4.74 -5.40
C GLU A 224 4.68 5.52 -4.46
N GLY A 225 4.40 5.40 -3.17
CA GLY A 225 5.17 6.01 -2.09
C GLY A 225 5.68 4.95 -1.12
N TYR A 226 6.88 5.18 -0.62
CA TYR A 226 7.50 4.39 0.42
C TYR A 226 7.59 5.19 1.71
N GLY A 227 7.31 4.52 2.82
CA GLY A 227 7.66 5.00 4.14
C GLY A 227 7.08 4.11 5.22
N MET A 228 7.20 4.55 6.47
CA MET A 228 6.87 3.77 7.65
C MET A 228 6.34 4.67 8.77
N THR A 229 5.90 4.06 9.86
CA THR A 229 5.33 4.81 11.00
C THR A 229 6.40 5.67 11.65
N GLU A 230 7.61 5.11 11.79
CA GLU A 230 8.80 5.69 12.39
C GLU A 230 9.37 6.88 11.60
N SER A 231 8.97 7.05 10.33
CA SER A 231 9.33 8.18 9.47
C SER A 231 8.16 9.14 9.20
N SER A 232 7.10 9.06 10.00
CA SER A 232 5.95 9.96 9.92
C SER A 232 5.22 9.96 8.57
N CYS A 233 5.18 8.81 7.89
CA CYS A 233 4.46 8.51 6.64
C CYS A 233 5.36 8.28 5.42
N VAL A 234 5.88 9.33 4.77
CA VAL A 234 6.55 9.22 3.44
C VAL A 234 8.06 9.48 3.54
N ILE A 235 8.87 8.49 3.16
CA ILE A 235 10.33 8.57 2.99
C ILE A 235 10.68 8.97 1.54
N SER A 236 10.04 8.34 0.55
CA SER A 236 10.23 8.64 -0.86
C SER A 236 8.92 8.49 -1.63
N MET A 237 8.77 9.20 -2.74
CA MET A 237 7.57 9.08 -3.57
C MET A 237 7.91 9.30 -5.05
N MET A 238 7.18 8.62 -5.93
CA MET A 238 7.25 8.92 -7.36
C MET A 238 6.89 10.38 -7.66
N ASP A 239 7.64 10.97 -8.59
CA ASP A 239 7.39 12.34 -9.05
C ASP A 239 6.18 12.42 -9.98
N GLU A 240 5.51 13.58 -9.98
CA GLU A 240 4.42 13.84 -10.92
C GLU A 240 4.94 13.80 -12.36
N GLY A 241 4.45 12.84 -13.15
CA GLY A 241 4.86 12.65 -14.54
C GLY A 241 5.89 11.53 -14.74
N ASP A 242 6.32 10.84 -13.68
CA ASP A 242 7.13 9.63 -13.83
C ASP A 242 6.30 8.49 -14.43
N ASN A 243 6.59 8.19 -15.69
CA ASN A 243 5.94 7.13 -16.44
C ASN A 243 6.61 5.77 -16.25
N LEU A 244 7.73 5.68 -15.53
CA LEU A 244 8.34 4.41 -15.16
C LEU A 244 7.61 3.79 -13.96
N SER A 245 7.89 2.51 -13.74
CA SER A 245 7.26 1.68 -12.72
C SER A 245 8.30 0.77 -12.06
N GLY A 246 7.98 0.23 -10.88
CA GLY A 246 8.90 -0.63 -10.11
C GLY A 246 9.95 0.13 -9.30
N HIS A 247 9.66 1.36 -8.91
CA HIS A 247 10.45 2.16 -7.98
C HIS A 247 9.53 3.07 -7.14
N VAL A 248 10.05 3.58 -6.03
CA VAL A 248 9.32 4.45 -5.08
C VAL A 248 9.80 5.89 -5.15
N GLY A 249 10.49 6.25 -6.23
CA GLY A 249 10.78 7.63 -6.62
C GLY A 249 11.89 8.28 -5.84
N SER A 250 11.88 9.61 -5.80
CA SER A 250 12.92 10.42 -5.17
C SER A 250 12.65 10.61 -3.67
N PRO A 251 13.69 10.90 -2.86
CA PRO A 251 13.51 11.19 -1.45
C PRO A 251 12.53 12.32 -1.18
N ASN A 252 11.74 12.20 -0.12
CA ASN A 252 10.97 13.30 0.42
C ASN A 252 11.96 14.44 0.78
N PRO A 253 11.74 15.69 0.35
CA PRO A 253 12.64 16.81 0.65
C PRO A 253 12.87 17.07 2.14
N ALA A 254 12.04 16.51 3.02
CA ALA A 254 12.19 16.57 4.47
C ALA A 254 13.10 15.47 5.05
N CYS A 255 13.79 14.69 4.22
CA CYS A 255 14.75 13.69 4.67
C CYS A 255 15.93 13.50 3.70
N GLU A 256 16.98 12.89 4.23
CA GLU A 256 18.10 12.35 3.46
C GLU A 256 18.16 10.83 3.63
N ILE A 257 18.66 10.15 2.60
CA ILE A 257 18.71 8.69 2.52
C ILE A 257 20.13 8.26 2.18
N LYS A 258 20.64 7.26 2.90
CA LYS A 258 21.86 6.52 2.55
C LYS A 258 21.55 5.04 2.41
N LEU A 259 22.38 4.32 1.64
CA LEU A 259 22.41 2.85 1.64
C LEU A 259 23.59 2.40 2.49
N VAL A 260 23.36 1.47 3.41
CA VAL A 260 24.40 0.86 4.25
C VAL A 260 24.57 -0.59 3.86
N ASP A 261 25.81 -1.03 3.67
CA ASP A 261 26.12 -2.41 3.33
C ASP A 261 25.51 -3.40 4.31
N VAL A 262 25.06 -4.54 3.76
CA VAL A 262 24.55 -5.69 4.53
C VAL A 262 25.31 -6.93 4.08
N PRO A 263 26.59 -7.09 4.49
CA PRO A 263 27.46 -8.17 4.00
C PRO A 263 26.88 -9.56 4.29
N GLU A 264 26.15 -9.73 5.39
CA GLU A 264 25.50 -10.99 5.77
C GLU A 264 24.41 -11.45 4.77
N MET A 265 23.96 -10.57 3.89
CA MET A 265 22.98 -10.81 2.83
C MET A 265 23.56 -10.61 1.42
N ASN A 266 24.88 -10.40 1.29
CA ASN A 266 25.55 -10.08 0.02
C ASN A 266 24.93 -8.85 -0.68
N TYR A 267 24.61 -7.80 0.08
CA TYR A 267 24.29 -6.47 -0.45
C TYR A 267 25.40 -5.51 -0.06
N THR A 268 26.06 -4.90 -1.04
CA THR A 268 27.15 -3.96 -0.81
C THR A 268 27.09 -2.75 -1.74
N SER A 269 27.79 -1.70 -1.35
CA SER A 269 27.98 -0.50 -2.17
C SER A 269 28.73 -0.77 -3.47
N ASP A 270 29.44 -1.90 -3.56
CA ASP A 270 30.24 -2.32 -4.71
C ASP A 270 29.43 -3.17 -5.72
N ASP A 271 28.16 -3.45 -5.43
CA ASP A 271 27.30 -4.24 -6.32
C ASP A 271 27.05 -3.53 -7.66
N GLU A 272 27.14 -4.30 -8.75
CA GLU A 272 26.85 -3.86 -10.12
C GLU A 272 25.58 -4.54 -10.66
N PRO A 273 24.75 -3.87 -11.49
CA PRO A 273 24.94 -2.53 -12.07
C PRO A 273 24.58 -1.37 -11.12
N HIS A 274 24.02 -1.68 -9.94
CA HIS A 274 23.52 -0.68 -8.99
C HIS A 274 23.91 -1.07 -7.56
N PRO A 275 24.52 -0.14 -6.79
CA PRO A 275 24.81 -0.35 -5.37
C PRO A 275 23.56 -0.73 -4.57
N ARG A 276 23.68 -1.68 -3.64
CA ARG A 276 22.57 -2.18 -2.81
C ARG A 276 22.91 -2.10 -1.34
N GLY A 277 21.91 -1.87 -0.50
CA GLY A 277 22.11 -1.84 0.95
C GLY A 277 20.84 -1.55 1.73
N GLU A 278 20.94 -1.57 3.05
CA GLU A 278 19.87 -1.12 3.95
C GLU A 278 19.61 0.36 3.72
N ILE A 279 18.34 0.71 3.56
CA ILE A 279 17.88 2.09 3.48
C ILE A 279 17.93 2.68 4.90
N CYS A 280 18.78 3.67 5.12
CA CYS A 280 18.82 4.45 6.34
C CYS A 280 18.35 5.87 6.07
N VAL A 281 17.51 6.42 6.94
CA VAL A 281 16.86 7.72 6.73
C VAL A 281 17.11 8.64 7.92
N ARG A 282 17.41 9.91 7.64
CA ARG A 282 17.56 10.94 8.66
C ARG A 282 16.77 12.19 8.27
N GLY A 283 16.26 12.91 9.26
CA GLY A 283 15.60 14.19 9.05
C GLY A 283 14.51 14.50 10.08
N PRO A 284 13.85 15.66 9.97
CA PRO A 284 12.77 16.06 10.87
C PRO A 284 11.54 15.14 10.82
N ILE A 285 11.45 14.22 9.87
CA ILE A 285 10.34 13.26 9.77
C ILE A 285 10.50 12.03 10.69
N ILE A 286 11.66 11.84 11.31
CA ILE A 286 11.95 10.67 12.15
C ILE A 286 11.29 10.84 13.53
N PHE A 287 10.61 9.79 13.99
CA PHE A 287 9.96 9.70 15.30
C PHE A 287 10.88 10.06 16.49
N GLN A 288 10.29 10.36 17.65
CA GLN A 288 11.06 10.56 18.88
C GLN A 288 11.55 9.24 19.51
N GLY A 289 11.04 8.11 19.04
CA GLY A 289 11.29 6.79 19.61
C GLY A 289 10.00 6.02 19.90
N TYR A 290 10.17 4.82 20.45
CA TYR A 290 9.06 4.00 20.91
C TYR A 290 8.69 4.38 22.36
N TYR A 291 7.38 4.50 22.62
CA TYR A 291 6.81 4.93 23.88
C TYR A 291 7.23 4.00 25.01
N LYS A 292 8.03 4.52 25.95
CA LYS A 292 8.58 3.79 27.11
C LYS A 292 9.43 2.57 26.72
N ASP A 293 10.05 2.59 25.55
CA ASP A 293 10.85 1.48 25.03
C ASP A 293 12.16 1.99 24.40
N GLU A 294 13.06 2.47 25.26
CA GLU A 294 14.36 3.00 24.86
C GLU A 294 15.27 1.94 24.21
N VAL A 295 15.13 0.67 24.64
CA VAL A 295 15.96 -0.43 24.13
C VAL A 295 15.74 -0.61 22.64
N HIS A 296 14.49 -0.83 22.22
CA HIS A 296 14.20 -0.98 20.80
C HIS A 296 14.31 0.33 20.02
N THR A 297 14.25 1.49 20.69
CA THR A 297 14.51 2.78 20.04
C THR A 297 15.96 2.86 19.59
N LYS A 298 16.91 2.52 20.48
CA LYS A 298 18.36 2.52 20.17
C LYS A 298 18.77 1.42 19.19
N GLU A 299 17.96 0.38 19.02
CA GLU A 299 18.21 -0.67 18.01
C GLU A 299 18.00 -0.18 16.57
N VAL A 300 17.13 0.81 16.36
CA VAL A 300 16.78 1.30 15.01
C VAL A 300 17.23 2.72 14.75
N LEU A 301 17.52 3.51 15.79
CA LEU A 301 18.00 4.89 15.66
C LEU A 301 19.45 4.97 16.16
N ASP A 302 20.38 5.26 15.25
CA ASP A 302 21.80 5.38 15.59
C ASP A 302 22.15 6.72 16.26
N GLU A 303 23.38 6.86 16.73
CA GLU A 303 23.88 8.06 17.43
C GLU A 303 23.93 9.31 16.53
N ASP A 304 23.99 9.10 15.21
CA ASP A 304 23.99 10.16 14.18
C ASP A 304 22.58 10.56 13.72
N GLY A 305 21.54 9.95 14.30
CA GLY A 305 20.13 10.20 14.03
C GLY A 305 19.57 9.48 12.81
N TRP A 306 20.27 8.47 12.27
CA TRP A 306 19.75 7.64 11.18
C TRP A 306 18.82 6.55 11.71
N LEU A 307 17.62 6.51 11.14
CA LEU A 307 16.70 5.41 11.27
C LEU A 307 17.11 4.29 10.30
N HIS A 308 17.50 3.15 10.84
CA HIS A 308 17.67 1.87 10.15
C HIS A 308 16.30 1.25 9.88
N THR A 309 15.87 1.30 8.61
CA THR A 309 14.51 0.88 8.23
C THR A 309 14.34 -0.64 8.23
N GLY A 310 15.43 -1.40 8.10
CA GLY A 310 15.39 -2.83 7.82
C GLY A 310 14.92 -3.19 6.41
N ASP A 311 14.69 -2.22 5.52
CA ASP A 311 14.37 -2.45 4.11
C ASP A 311 15.65 -2.31 3.25
N ILE A 312 15.81 -3.16 2.25
CA ILE A 312 16.94 -3.14 1.32
C ILE A 312 16.54 -2.40 0.04
N GLY A 313 17.38 -1.47 -0.39
CA GLY A 313 17.16 -0.67 -1.59
C GLY A 313 18.36 -0.62 -2.52
N LEU A 314 18.10 -0.09 -3.71
CA LEU A 314 19.12 0.33 -4.67
C LEU A 314 18.73 1.66 -5.32
N TRP A 315 19.73 2.39 -5.82
CA TRP A 315 19.52 3.60 -6.61
C TRP A 315 19.46 3.28 -8.10
N LEU A 316 18.35 3.63 -8.73
CA LEU A 316 18.24 3.63 -10.19
C LEU A 316 18.80 4.93 -10.77
N PRO A 317 19.17 4.94 -12.07
CA PRO A 317 19.53 6.16 -12.78
C PRO A 317 18.45 7.24 -12.61
N GLY A 318 18.89 8.47 -12.35
CA GLY A 318 18.01 9.62 -12.07
C GLY A 318 17.62 9.80 -10.61
N GLY A 319 18.26 9.10 -9.67
CA GLY A 319 18.07 9.31 -8.22
C GLY A 319 16.77 8.71 -7.67
N ARG A 320 16.27 7.65 -8.31
CA ARG A 320 15.05 6.96 -7.89
C ARG A 320 15.40 5.76 -7.02
N LEU A 321 14.77 5.68 -5.85
CA LEU A 321 14.91 4.58 -4.94
C LEU A 321 14.04 3.39 -5.39
N LYS A 322 14.62 2.19 -5.40
CA LYS A 322 13.89 0.95 -5.60
C LYS A 322 14.10 0.05 -4.39
N ILE A 323 13.00 -0.35 -3.75
CA ILE A 323 13.02 -1.35 -2.68
C ILE A 323 13.12 -2.72 -3.33
N ILE A 324 14.03 -3.55 -2.85
CA ILE A 324 14.29 -4.88 -3.40
C ILE A 324 14.10 -6.00 -2.37
N ASP A 325 14.20 -5.71 -1.08
CA ASP A 325 14.06 -6.73 -0.04
C ASP A 325 13.79 -6.16 1.36
N ARG A 326 13.65 -7.07 2.33
CA ARG A 326 13.57 -6.75 3.76
C ARG A 326 14.55 -7.59 4.57
N LYS A 327 15.43 -6.93 5.33
CA LYS A 327 16.46 -7.57 6.18
C LYS A 327 15.90 -8.65 7.10
N LYS A 328 14.69 -8.46 7.64
CA LYS A 328 14.04 -9.39 8.57
C LYS A 328 13.05 -10.37 7.92
N ASN A 329 12.81 -10.29 6.61
CA ASN A 329 11.86 -11.13 5.90
C ASN A 329 12.51 -11.86 4.73
N ILE A 330 13.64 -12.56 4.97
CA ILE A 330 14.31 -13.42 4.00
C ILE A 330 14.61 -14.77 4.63
N PHE A 331 14.48 -15.82 3.83
CA PHE A 331 14.98 -17.15 4.16
C PHE A 331 16.33 -17.38 3.51
N LYS A 332 17.34 -17.76 4.29
CA LYS A 332 18.53 -18.41 3.75
C LYS A 332 18.23 -19.90 3.63
N MET A 333 18.22 -20.46 2.44
CA MET A 333 17.94 -21.88 2.19
C MET A 333 19.15 -22.76 2.49
N ALA A 334 18.95 -24.09 2.54
CA ALA A 334 20.05 -25.04 2.78
C ALA A 334 21.19 -24.94 1.73
N GLN A 335 20.89 -24.40 0.55
CA GLN A 335 21.85 -24.17 -0.55
C GLN A 335 22.69 -22.90 -0.34
N GLY A 336 22.39 -22.10 0.68
CA GLY A 336 23.01 -20.80 0.93
C GLY A 336 22.40 -19.64 0.13
N GLU A 337 21.41 -19.90 -0.73
CA GLU A 337 20.65 -18.88 -1.44
C GLU A 337 19.70 -18.13 -0.50
N TYR A 338 19.57 -16.82 -0.72
CA TYR A 338 18.66 -15.96 0.04
C TYR A 338 17.41 -15.70 -0.79
N ILE A 339 16.24 -15.96 -0.21
CA ILE A 339 14.95 -15.87 -0.87
C ILE A 339 14.06 -14.85 -0.16
N SER A 340 13.58 -13.88 -0.93
CA SER A 340 12.54 -12.93 -0.52
C SER A 340 11.13 -13.52 -0.76
N PRO A 341 10.37 -13.91 0.28
CA PRO A 341 9.01 -14.41 0.14
C PRO A 341 8.07 -13.39 -0.50
N GLU A 342 8.15 -12.11 -0.11
CA GLU A 342 7.25 -11.05 -0.63
C GLU A 342 7.35 -10.94 -2.16
N LYS A 343 8.55 -11.13 -2.74
CA LYS A 343 8.73 -11.13 -4.20
C LYS A 343 7.94 -12.26 -4.86
N ILE A 344 7.97 -13.46 -4.29
CA ILE A 344 7.26 -14.64 -4.81
C ILE A 344 5.76 -14.51 -4.60
N GLU A 345 5.34 -14.04 -3.42
CA GLU A 345 3.93 -13.77 -3.10
C GLU A 345 3.31 -12.77 -4.07
N ASN A 346 4.03 -11.70 -4.42
CA ASN A 346 3.58 -10.70 -5.39
C ASN A 346 3.48 -11.24 -6.83
N ILE A 347 4.33 -12.20 -7.20
CA ILE A 347 4.19 -12.92 -8.49
C ILE A 347 2.90 -13.74 -8.48
N TYR A 348 2.69 -14.55 -7.43
CA TYR A 348 1.51 -15.41 -7.34
C TYR A 348 0.20 -14.65 -7.09
N ALA A 349 0.25 -13.42 -6.60
CA ALA A 349 -0.92 -12.54 -6.51
C ALA A 349 -1.56 -12.23 -7.89
N LYS A 350 -0.86 -12.51 -9.00
CA LYS A 350 -1.40 -12.40 -10.36
C LYS A 350 -2.22 -13.61 -10.80
N CYS A 351 -2.13 -14.74 -10.08
CA CYS A 351 -2.88 -15.95 -10.41
C CYS A 351 -4.37 -15.71 -10.20
N ARG A 352 -5.20 -16.12 -11.17
CA ARG A 352 -6.64 -15.81 -11.14
C ARG A 352 -7.36 -16.47 -9.97
N PHE A 353 -6.84 -17.62 -9.52
CA PHE A 353 -7.44 -18.40 -8.44
C PHE A 353 -6.96 -17.99 -7.05
N ILE A 354 -5.95 -17.13 -6.92
CA ILE A 354 -5.31 -16.82 -5.65
C ILE A 354 -5.83 -15.50 -5.10
N SER A 355 -6.38 -15.55 -3.89
CA SER A 355 -6.73 -14.37 -3.10
C SER A 355 -5.55 -13.93 -2.24
N GLN A 356 -4.87 -14.88 -1.59
CA GLN A 356 -3.67 -14.65 -0.78
C GLN A 356 -2.70 -15.82 -0.91
N CYS A 357 -1.41 -15.53 -0.90
CA CYS A 357 -0.34 -16.53 -0.86
C CYS A 357 0.61 -16.15 0.27
N PHE A 358 1.00 -17.13 1.08
CA PHE A 358 2.01 -16.99 2.10
C PHE A 358 3.14 -17.97 1.80
N ILE A 359 4.35 -17.45 1.62
CA ILE A 359 5.54 -18.25 1.31
C ILE A 359 6.37 -18.42 2.57
N TYR A 360 6.73 -19.67 2.84
CA TYR A 360 7.60 -20.05 3.94
C TYR A 360 8.83 -20.78 3.42
N GLY A 361 9.99 -20.42 3.95
CA GLY A 361 11.24 -21.13 3.77
C GLY A 361 11.85 -21.49 5.12
N ASP A 362 12.53 -22.63 5.14
CA ASP A 362 13.31 -23.07 6.29
C ASP A 362 14.76 -23.26 5.85
N SER A 363 15.68 -22.72 6.61
CA SER A 363 17.11 -22.80 6.36
C SER A 363 17.70 -24.21 6.31
N LEU A 364 17.00 -25.18 6.89
CA LEU A 364 17.39 -26.59 6.84
C LEU A 364 16.86 -27.31 5.60
N ASN A 365 16.01 -26.67 4.81
CA ASN A 365 15.32 -27.27 3.68
C ASN A 365 15.74 -26.65 2.34
N SER A 366 15.62 -27.44 1.28
CA SER A 366 15.95 -27.07 -0.11
C SER A 366 14.76 -26.57 -0.92
N SER A 367 13.60 -26.42 -0.29
CA SER A 367 12.35 -26.12 -0.97
C SER A 367 11.51 -25.19 -0.11
N LEU A 368 10.79 -24.30 -0.80
CA LEU A 368 9.80 -23.43 -0.18
C LEU A 368 8.48 -24.19 -0.02
N VAL A 369 7.68 -23.74 0.95
CA VAL A 369 6.30 -24.16 1.15
C VAL A 369 5.41 -22.94 0.98
N ALA A 370 4.24 -23.13 0.36
CA ALA A 370 3.25 -22.08 0.19
C ALA A 370 1.93 -22.46 0.87
N ILE A 371 1.31 -21.52 1.58
CA ILE A 371 -0.10 -21.59 1.97
C ILE A 371 -0.88 -20.68 1.01
N VAL A 372 -1.78 -21.28 0.23
CA VAL A 372 -2.56 -20.58 -0.79
C VAL A 372 -4.02 -20.50 -0.36
N SER A 373 -4.52 -19.28 -0.19
CA SER A 373 -5.94 -18.98 -0.03
C SER A 373 -6.53 -18.66 -1.40
N VAL A 374 -7.54 -19.43 -1.81
CA VAL A 374 -8.18 -19.28 -3.10
C VAL A 374 -9.22 -18.15 -3.11
N ASP A 375 -9.39 -17.48 -4.25
CA ASP A 375 -10.55 -16.64 -4.50
C ASP A 375 -11.78 -17.54 -4.65
N GLN A 376 -12.67 -17.46 -3.66
CA GLN A 376 -13.82 -18.36 -3.57
C GLN A 376 -14.78 -18.19 -4.75
N ASP A 377 -15.02 -16.96 -5.19
CA ASP A 377 -16.01 -16.70 -6.23
C ASP A 377 -15.47 -17.16 -7.59
N VAL A 378 -14.20 -16.90 -7.86
CA VAL A 378 -13.53 -17.38 -9.08
C VAL A 378 -13.47 -18.90 -9.10
N LEU A 379 -13.06 -19.54 -8.01
CA LEU A 379 -12.94 -21.01 -7.95
C LEU A 379 -14.31 -21.69 -8.07
N LYS A 380 -15.34 -21.19 -7.37
CA LYS A 380 -16.71 -21.73 -7.45
C LYS A 380 -17.29 -21.57 -8.86
N THR A 381 -17.06 -20.42 -9.51
CA THR A 381 -17.51 -20.17 -10.88
C THR A 381 -16.83 -21.11 -11.87
N TRP A 382 -15.52 -21.30 -11.77
CA TRP A 382 -14.78 -22.24 -12.60
C TRP A 382 -15.21 -23.70 -12.36
N ALA A 383 -15.39 -24.10 -11.10
CA ALA A 383 -15.84 -25.43 -10.75
C ALA A 383 -17.22 -25.76 -11.35
N ALA A 384 -18.12 -24.77 -11.40
CA ALA A 384 -19.42 -24.90 -12.07
C ALA A 384 -19.27 -25.12 -13.59
N THR A 385 -18.31 -24.45 -14.24
CA THR A 385 -18.04 -24.66 -15.68
C THR A 385 -17.45 -26.05 -15.98
N GLU A 386 -16.68 -26.63 -15.06
CA GLU A 386 -16.13 -27.98 -15.18
C GLU A 386 -17.09 -29.08 -14.69
N GLY A 387 -18.30 -28.71 -14.23
CA GLY A 387 -19.29 -29.65 -13.72
C GLY A 387 -18.92 -30.34 -12.40
N ILE A 388 -17.99 -29.76 -11.62
CA ILE A 388 -17.54 -30.30 -10.33
C ILE A 388 -18.62 -30.07 -9.28
N LYS A 389 -19.07 -31.15 -8.64
CA LYS A 389 -20.05 -31.08 -7.54
C LYS A 389 -19.33 -31.09 -6.20
N TYR A 390 -19.67 -30.13 -5.34
CA TYR A 390 -19.11 -29.98 -3.99
C TYR A 390 -20.21 -29.48 -3.04
N LYS A 391 -20.06 -29.78 -1.74
CA LYS A 391 -20.99 -29.34 -0.68
C LYS A 391 -20.55 -28.03 -0.05
N ASP A 392 -19.24 -27.85 0.09
CA ASP A 392 -18.60 -26.70 0.71
C ASP A 392 -17.24 -26.42 0.05
N LEU A 393 -16.63 -25.31 0.43
CA LEU A 393 -15.34 -24.88 -0.12
C LEU A 393 -14.22 -25.84 0.25
N GLU A 394 -14.26 -26.47 1.43
CA GLU A 394 -13.24 -27.42 1.87
C GLU A 394 -13.18 -28.63 0.93
N GLN A 395 -14.34 -29.19 0.56
CA GLN A 395 -14.43 -30.26 -0.40
C GLN A 395 -13.89 -29.82 -1.77
N LEU A 396 -14.22 -28.60 -2.21
CA LEU A 396 -13.74 -28.08 -3.49
C LEU A 396 -12.21 -27.87 -3.49
N CYS A 397 -11.64 -27.36 -2.41
CA CYS A 397 -10.18 -27.20 -2.27
C CYS A 397 -9.45 -28.55 -2.20
N ASN A 398 -10.11 -29.61 -1.73
CA ASN A 398 -9.55 -30.97 -1.71
C ASN A 398 -9.77 -31.75 -3.01
N ASP A 399 -10.59 -31.24 -3.94
CA ASP A 399 -10.80 -31.86 -5.24
C ASP A 399 -9.51 -31.85 -6.08
N ARG A 400 -9.19 -33.00 -6.69
CA ARG A 400 -7.94 -33.16 -7.45
C ARG A 400 -7.89 -32.28 -8.69
N THR A 401 -9.02 -32.12 -9.37
CA THR A 401 -9.11 -31.30 -10.59
C THR A 401 -8.98 -29.82 -10.24
N ALA A 402 -9.63 -29.39 -9.17
CA ALA A 402 -9.49 -28.03 -8.66
C ALA A 402 -8.04 -27.70 -8.26
N ARG A 403 -7.39 -28.58 -7.48
CA ARG A 403 -5.98 -28.41 -7.10
C ARG A 403 -5.06 -28.35 -8.31
N ALA A 404 -5.27 -29.22 -9.30
CA ALA A 404 -4.47 -29.23 -10.53
C ALA A 404 -4.65 -27.94 -11.33
N ALA A 405 -5.87 -27.39 -11.41
CA ALA A 405 -6.12 -26.13 -12.09
C ALA A 405 -5.45 -24.94 -11.41
N VAL A 406 -5.51 -24.87 -10.07
CA VAL A 406 -4.80 -23.84 -9.29
C VAL A 406 -3.29 -23.97 -9.49
N GLN A 407 -2.74 -25.18 -9.33
CA GLN A 407 -1.30 -25.41 -9.52
C GLN A 407 -0.85 -25.08 -10.95
N SER A 408 -1.63 -25.45 -11.97
CA SER A 408 -1.29 -25.15 -13.36
C SER A 408 -1.28 -23.65 -13.65
N ASP A 409 -2.17 -22.87 -13.02
CA ASP A 409 -2.18 -21.40 -13.12
C ASP A 409 -0.93 -20.81 -12.43
N MET A 410 -0.59 -21.30 -11.24
CA MET A 410 0.63 -20.93 -10.53
C MET A 410 1.89 -21.25 -11.32
N ASP A 411 1.98 -22.44 -11.91
CA ASP A 411 3.13 -22.87 -12.71
C ASP A 411 3.28 -22.01 -13.98
N ALA A 412 2.16 -21.62 -14.60
CA ALA A 412 2.18 -20.75 -15.76
C ALA A 412 2.71 -19.35 -15.41
N ILE A 413 2.16 -18.73 -14.37
CA ILE A 413 2.59 -17.41 -13.89
C ILE A 413 4.04 -17.44 -13.38
N GLY A 414 4.44 -18.50 -12.68
CA GLY A 414 5.80 -18.68 -12.19
C GLY A 414 6.82 -18.79 -13.33
N ARG A 415 6.52 -19.57 -14.38
CA ARG A 415 7.38 -19.68 -15.57
C ARG A 415 7.49 -18.36 -16.33
N GLU A 416 6.40 -17.64 -16.47
CA GLU A 416 6.39 -16.31 -17.11
C GLU A 416 7.29 -15.32 -16.35
N ALA A 417 7.16 -15.28 -15.02
CA ALA A 417 8.01 -14.43 -14.18
C ALA A 417 9.49 -14.81 -14.22
N GLN A 418 9.81 -16.11 -14.32
CA GLN A 418 11.19 -16.58 -14.45
C GLN A 418 11.81 -16.16 -15.80
N ALA A 419 11.04 -16.21 -16.89
CA ALA A 419 11.49 -15.75 -18.21
C ALA A 419 11.80 -14.24 -18.20
N MET A 420 10.96 -13.44 -17.53
CA MET A 420 11.15 -11.99 -17.40
C MET A 420 12.34 -11.57 -16.52
N LEU A 421 12.93 -12.48 -15.74
CA LEU A 421 14.11 -12.22 -14.91
C LEU A 421 15.42 -12.57 -15.62
N LEU A 422 15.34 -13.29 -16.74
CA LEU A 422 16.48 -13.71 -17.57
C LEU A 422 16.71 -12.78 -18.78
N ASP A 423 15.74 -11.90 -19.06
CA ASP A 423 15.83 -10.77 -19.99
C ASP A 423 16.12 -9.46 -19.23
#